data_AF-A0A3C1L9Z6-F1
#
_entry.id   AF-A0A3C1L9Z6-F1
#
_cell.length_a   1.000
_cell.length_b   1.000
_cell.length_c   1.000
_cell.angle_alpha   90.00
_cell.angle_beta   90.00
_cell.angle_gamma   90.00
#
_symmetry.space_group_name_H-M   'P 1'
#
loop_
_entity.id
_entity.type
_entity.pdbx_description
1 polymer ?
#
loop_
_entity_poly.entity_id
_entity_poly.type
_entity_poly.pdbx_seq_one_letter_code
_entity_poly.pdbx_strand_id
1 'polypeptide(L)' 'MNSRYELHGELPSLDRPVLVVHLHGWIDASGAAAAAMAALDSACNTTTLATFDGDTFIDYRARRPTMELR' A
#
# COMPACT_ATOMS: atom_id res chain seq x y z
N MET A 1 -5.63 -22.90 -1.52
CA MET A 1 -4.74 -21.73 -1.65
C MET A 1 -5.55 -20.52 -1.22
N ASN A 2 -5.16 -19.79 -0.18
CA ASN A 2 -5.80 -18.49 0.09
C ASN A 2 -5.50 -17.52 -1.05
N SER A 3 -6.43 -16.61 -1.32
CA SER A 3 -6.18 -15.52 -2.28
C SER A 3 -5.06 -14.64 -1.75
N ARG A 4 -4.13 -14.24 -2.62
CA ARG A 4 -2.99 -13.37 -2.25
C ARG A 4 -3.39 -11.90 -2.01
N TYR A 5 -4.65 -11.58 -2.28
CA TYR A 5 -5.25 -10.27 -2.04
C TYR A 5 -6.77 -10.39 -1.93
N GLU A 6 -7.39 -9.40 -1.31
CA GLU A 6 -8.83 -9.18 -1.24
C GLU A 6 -9.18 -7.93 -2.05
N LEU A 7 -10.21 -7.99 -2.90
CA LEU A 7 -10.75 -6.82 -3.60
C LEU A 7 -11.86 -6.18 -2.78
N HIS A 8 -11.91 -4.86 -2.77
CA HIS A 8 -12.92 -4.08 -2.06
C HIS A 8 -13.93 -3.51 -3.04
N GLY A 9 -15.17 -4.00 -2.97
CA GLY A 9 -16.27 -3.54 -3.82
C GLY A 9 -16.08 -3.87 -5.31
N GLU A 10 -16.80 -3.13 -6.15
CA GLU A 10 -16.66 -3.22 -7.60
C GLU A 10 -15.49 -2.35 -8.08
N LEU A 11 -14.64 -2.90 -8.95
CA LEU A 11 -13.54 -2.15 -9.54
C LEU A 11 -14.07 -1.10 -10.52
N PRO A 12 -13.52 0.12 -10.51
CA PRO A 12 -13.90 1.15 -11.47
C PRO A 12 -13.46 0.74 -12.88
N SER A 13 -14.23 1.19 -13.89
CA SER A 13 -13.76 1.15 -15.26
C SER A 13 -12.70 2.23 -15.47
N LEU A 14 -11.51 1.82 -15.90
CA LEU A 14 -10.37 2.72 -16.13
C LEU A 14 -10.01 2.70 -17.61
N ASP A 15 -9.88 3.88 -18.21
CA ASP A 15 -9.33 4.01 -19.57
C ASP A 15 -7.87 4.47 -19.47
N ARG A 16 -6.94 3.57 -19.83
CA ARG A 16 -5.48 3.81 -19.86
C ARG A 16 -4.93 4.47 -18.58
N PRO A 17 -5.17 3.89 -17.39
CA PRO A 17 -4.71 4.46 -16.13
C PRO A 17 -3.19 4.43 -16.02
N VAL A 18 -2.64 5.36 -15.25
CA VAL A 18 -1.26 5.31 -14.77
C VAL A 18 -1.24 4.68 -13.40
N LEU A 19 -0.43 3.62 -13.23
CA LEU A 19 -0.16 3.04 -11.92
C LEU A 19 1.10 3.64 -11.33
N VAL A 20 0.97 4.35 -10.21
CA VAL A 20 2.10 4.83 -9.42
C VAL A 20 2.37 3.83 -8.30
N VAL A 21 3.62 3.37 -8.17
CA VAL A 21 4.00 2.35 -7.18
C VAL A 21 5.11 2.89 -6.29
N HIS A 22 4.92 2.73 -4.98
CA HIS A 22 5.93 2.94 -3.96
C HIS A 22 5.90 1.75 -3.01
N LEU A 23 7.06 1.18 -2.73
CA LEU A 23 7.22 0.06 -1.81
C LEU A 23 8.17 0.47 -0.70
N HIS A 24 7.75 0.28 0.55
CA HIS A 24 8.57 0.63 1.70
C HIS A 24 9.70 -0.38 1.93
N GLY A 25 10.87 0.13 2.28
CA GLY A 25 12.02 -0.61 2.81
C GLY A 25 13.04 -1.13 1.79
N TRP A 26 13.11 -0.47 0.63
CA TRP A 26 14.37 -0.28 -0.10
C TRP A 26 14.84 1.18 0.11
N ILE A 27 15.93 1.59 -0.52
CA ILE A 27 16.47 2.96 -0.41
C ILE A 27 15.41 3.99 -0.83
N ASP A 28 15.03 4.85 0.10
CA ASP A 28 14.22 6.05 -0.13
C ASP A 28 14.93 7.26 0.49
N ALA A 29 15.66 8.00 -0.36
CA ALA A 29 16.52 9.09 0.09
C ALA A 29 15.67 10.22 0.70
N SER A 30 15.92 10.51 1.97
CA SER A 30 15.15 11.49 2.76
C SER A 30 13.63 11.21 2.80
N GLY A 31 13.18 9.99 2.48
CA GLY A 31 11.76 9.67 2.41
C GLY A 31 11.03 10.34 1.24
N ALA A 32 11.72 10.70 0.17
CA ALA A 32 11.16 11.47 -0.94
C ALA A 32 10.00 10.73 -1.63
N ALA A 33 10.13 9.42 -1.85
CA ALA A 33 9.08 8.63 -2.48
C ALA A 33 7.87 8.47 -1.55
N ALA A 34 8.11 8.22 -0.26
CA ALA A 34 7.05 8.19 0.75
C ALA A 34 6.30 9.53 0.83
N ALA A 35 7.02 10.65 0.82
CA ALA A 35 6.43 11.99 0.82
C ALA A 35 5.59 12.28 -0.44
N ALA A 36 6.04 11.83 -1.62
CA ALA A 36 5.29 11.97 -2.86
C ALA A 36 3.97 11.18 -2.83
N MET A 37 3.97 9.95 -2.29
CA MET A 37 2.75 9.17 -2.15
C MET A 37 1.77 9.79 -1.15
N ALA A 38 2.27 10.30 -0.01
CA ALA A 38 1.44 11.01 0.96
C ALA A 38 0.81 12.27 0.35
N ALA A 39 1.55 13.00 -0.50
CA ALA A 39 1.02 14.13 -1.23
C ALA A 39 -0.10 13.72 -2.19
N LEU A 40 0.08 12.64 -2.98
CA LEU A 40 -0.96 12.11 -3.87
C LEU A 40 -2.22 11.69 -3.10
N ASP A 41 -2.06 10.99 -1.98
CA ASP A 41 -3.17 10.53 -1.14
C ASP A 41 -3.93 11.71 -0.52
N SER A 42 -3.22 12.75 -0.06
CA SER A 42 -3.85 13.95 0.49
C SER A 42 -4.56 14.82 -0.56
N ALA A 43 -4.05 14.85 -1.79
CA ALA A 43 -4.57 15.68 -2.88
C ALA A 43 -5.74 15.02 -3.63
N CYS A 44 -5.86 13.70 -3.55
CA CYS A 44 -6.88 12.92 -4.23
C CYS A 44 -7.90 12.37 -3.23
N ASN A 45 -9.16 12.22 -3.64
CA ASN A 45 -10.12 11.44 -2.87
C ASN A 45 -9.92 9.94 -3.16
N THR A 46 -8.92 9.34 -2.51
CA THR A 46 -8.52 7.94 -2.75
C THR A 46 -9.49 6.94 -2.12
N THR A 47 -9.60 5.77 -2.74
CA THR A 47 -10.36 4.64 -2.22
C THR A 47 -9.51 3.37 -2.33
N THR A 48 -9.47 2.58 -1.27
CA THR A 48 -8.78 1.28 -1.29
C THR A 48 -9.52 0.30 -2.20
N LEU A 49 -8.85 -0.18 -3.26
CA LEU A 49 -9.42 -1.17 -4.21
C LEU A 49 -9.05 -2.60 -3.85
N ALA A 50 -7.90 -2.82 -3.21
CA ALA A 50 -7.43 -4.14 -2.82
C ALA A 50 -6.52 -4.08 -1.59
N THR A 51 -6.56 -5.14 -0.77
CA THR A 51 -5.60 -5.38 0.32
C THR A 51 -4.84 -6.67 0.04
N PHE A 52 -3.51 -6.61 0.10
CA PHE A 52 -2.65 -7.79 -0.05
C PHE A 52 -2.53 -8.56 1.27
N ASP A 53 -2.40 -9.89 1.17
CA ASP A 53 -2.20 -10.74 2.35
C ASP A 53 -0.82 -10.52 2.99
N GLY A 54 -0.81 -9.82 4.12
CA GLY A 54 0.40 -9.53 4.88
C GLY A 54 1.15 -10.77 5.35
N ASP A 55 0.43 -11.85 5.68
CA ASP A 55 1.04 -13.08 6.20
C ASP A 55 1.80 -13.85 5.11
N THR A 56 1.41 -13.65 3.85
CA THR A 56 2.13 -14.20 2.69
C THR A 56 3.37 -13.38 2.34
N PHE A 57 3.33 -12.05 2.49
CA PHE A 57 4.33 -11.15 1.90
C PHE A 57 5.25 -10.41 2.88
N ILE A 58 4.94 -10.38 4.17
CA ILE A 58 5.70 -9.62 5.17
C ILE A 58 6.45 -10.55 6.11
N ASP A 59 7.77 -10.40 6.19
CA ASP A 59 8.54 -10.93 7.30
C ASP A 59 8.35 -10.04 8.54
N TYR A 60 7.46 -10.46 9.44
CA TYR A 60 7.17 -9.74 10.68
C TYR A 60 8.31 -9.73 11.71
N ARG A 61 9.35 -10.57 11.54
CA ARG A 61 10.55 -10.52 12.39
C ARG A 61 11.48 -9.41 11.92
N ALA A 62 11.61 -9.22 10.61
CA ALA A 62 12.37 -8.12 10.03
C ALA A 62 11.62 -6.78 10.17
N ARG A 63 10.29 -6.79 10.09
CA ARG A 63 9.43 -5.60 10.18
C ARG A 63 8.34 -5.80 11.22
N ARG A 64 8.69 -5.58 12.49
CA ARG A 64 7.76 -5.73 13.61
C ARG A 64 6.71 -4.61 13.58
N PRO A 65 5.41 -4.91 13.47
CA PRO A 65 4.36 -3.91 13.60
C PRO A 65 4.41 -3.26 14.99
N THR A 66 4.12 -1.96 15.04
CA THR A 66 4.04 -1.23 16.32
C THR A 66 2.75 -1.62 17.02
N MET A 67 2.84 -1.96 18.30
CA MET A 67 1.69 -2.29 19.15
C MET A 67 1.56 -1.21 20.23
N GLU A 68 0.41 -0.55 20.29
CA GLU A 68 0.09 0.39 21.36
C GLU A 68 -0.66 -0.34 22.48
N LEU A 69 -0.22 -0.18 23.74
CA LEU A 69 -0.95 -0.64 24.93
C LEU A 69 -1.62 0.59 25.55
N ARG A 70 -2.94 0.60 25.61
CA ARG A 70 -3.76 1.63 26.27
C ARG A 70 -4.52 1.01 27.44
#